data_AF-A0A838QZP7-F1
#
_entry.id   AF-A0A838QZP7-F1
#
_cell.length_a   1.000
_cell.length_b   1.000
_cell.length_c   1.000
_cell.angle_alpha   90.00
_cell.angle_beta   90.00
_cell.angle_gamma   90.00
#
_symmetry.space_group_name_H-M   'P 1'
#
loop_
_entity.id
_entity.type
_entity.pdbx_description
1 polymer ?
#
loop_
_entity_poly.entity_id
_entity_poly.type
_entity_poly.pdbx_seq_one_letter_code
_entity_poly.pdbx_strand_id
1 'polypeptide(L)'
;MYRLLNLVSVLVVAGVFPSTSRADVTLGEASAFGLFVNTDIVDQNNLLNVLVSADLGPTPSVSDIAPAPFNLSASLASASVSAGSLTTLGGGTIVVNAATVDTSDTLDVTASSNVDGLPGSRNADATASVENLSIDVNPVSVFSLLNTANVFSFDASLITSEAHASGDFGALVATGNSVIIDANGVGDGFLTFSVLGVNLDVAVDAMGQVAPNTTLNITSALNALLGDSLGTDLNGQITVILNEQIPTGDGITSAGITVNAIHVLFVNTGAEFFNALGISIGDTNFVTGEIIVAQSHALLNAVVPEPSSLALLGLACTAVFARRRCRSAG
;
A
#
# COMPACT_ATOMS: atom_id res chain seq x y z
N MET A 1 -52.04 -10.72 49.31
CA MET A 1 -50.85 -11.40 48.74
C MET A 1 -50.55 -11.03 47.28
N TYR A 2 -51.54 -10.90 46.37
CA TYR A 2 -51.31 -10.53 44.96
C TYR A 2 -50.70 -9.14 44.68
N ARG A 3 -50.67 -8.22 45.67
CA ARG A 3 -50.05 -6.89 45.52
C ARG A 3 -48.53 -6.88 45.71
N LEU A 4 -47.95 -7.85 46.41
CA LEU A 4 -46.51 -7.92 46.71
C LEU A 4 -45.70 -8.58 45.59
N LEU A 5 -46.25 -9.57 44.88
CA LEU A 5 -45.60 -10.19 43.72
C LEU A 5 -45.46 -9.24 42.51
N ASN A 6 -46.38 -8.28 42.38
CA ASN A 6 -46.42 -7.32 41.27
C ASN A 6 -45.42 -6.17 41.42
N LEU A 7 -45.00 -5.83 42.65
CA LEU A 7 -43.98 -4.80 42.86
C LEU A 7 -42.59 -5.33 42.48
N VAL A 8 -42.34 -6.62 42.74
CA VAL A 8 -41.07 -7.29 42.40
C VAL A 8 -40.89 -7.43 40.88
N SER A 9 -41.97 -7.70 40.13
CA SER A 9 -41.89 -7.84 38.67
C SER A 9 -41.72 -6.51 37.92
N VAL A 10 -42.24 -5.40 38.45
CA VAL A 10 -42.00 -4.06 37.89
C VAL A 10 -40.59 -3.55 38.25
N LEU A 11 -40.08 -3.88 39.44
CA LEU A 11 -38.74 -3.48 39.87
C LEU A 11 -37.62 -4.25 39.13
N VAL A 12 -37.85 -5.53 38.79
CA VAL A 12 -36.87 -6.35 38.03
C VAL A 12 -36.72 -5.86 36.58
N VAL A 13 -37.77 -5.30 35.96
CA VAL A 13 -37.67 -4.73 34.59
C VAL A 13 -37.05 -3.32 34.59
N ALA A 14 -37.24 -2.53 35.65
CA ALA A 14 -36.62 -1.21 35.78
C ALA A 14 -35.13 -1.25 36.19
N GLY A 15 -34.64 -2.37 36.73
CA GLY A 15 -33.24 -2.58 37.10
C GLY A 15 -32.31 -2.94 35.94
N VAL A 16 -32.85 -3.25 34.76
CA VAL A 16 -32.08 -3.34 33.52
C VAL A 16 -31.93 -1.91 33.01
N PHE A 17 -30.93 -1.21 33.53
CA PHE A 17 -30.55 0.10 33.02
C PHE A 17 -30.43 0.02 31.49
N PRO A 18 -31.02 0.96 30.73
CA PRO A 18 -30.67 1.08 29.33
C PRO A 18 -29.18 1.40 29.30
N SER A 19 -28.34 0.41 29.02
CA SER A 19 -27.03 0.69 28.45
C SER A 19 -27.35 1.47 27.19
N THR A 20 -27.13 2.77 27.19
CA THR A 20 -27.07 3.54 25.96
C THR A 20 -26.12 2.77 25.07
N SER A 21 -26.59 2.20 23.94
CA SER A 21 -25.69 1.55 23.00
C SER A 21 -24.77 2.64 22.48
N ARG A 22 -23.57 2.71 23.05
CA ARG A 22 -22.50 3.52 22.53
C ARG A 22 -21.82 2.65 21.49
N ALA A 23 -21.72 3.18 20.29
CA ALA A 23 -20.88 2.56 19.30
C ALA A 23 -19.44 2.86 19.69
N ASP A 24 -18.64 1.81 19.78
CA ASP A 24 -17.26 1.86 20.20
C ASP A 24 -16.40 1.29 19.06
N VAL A 25 -15.17 1.76 18.94
CA VAL A 25 -14.19 1.17 18.03
C VAL A 25 -13.76 -0.17 18.62
N THR A 26 -14.13 -1.26 17.95
CA THR A 26 -13.91 -2.63 18.43
C THR A 26 -12.79 -3.35 17.71
N LEU A 27 -12.37 -2.81 16.55
CA LEU A 27 -11.33 -3.40 15.72
C LEU A 27 -10.40 -2.30 15.20
N GLY A 28 -9.11 -2.59 15.28
CA GLY A 28 -8.05 -1.79 14.67
C GLY A 28 -7.06 -2.72 13.98
N GLU A 29 -6.82 -2.50 12.70
CA GLU A 29 -5.86 -3.25 11.89
C GLU A 29 -4.71 -2.32 11.53
N ALA A 30 -3.49 -2.82 11.69
CA ALA A 30 -2.31 -2.12 11.20
C ALA A 30 -1.35 -3.13 10.58
N SER A 31 -0.80 -2.80 9.43
CA SER A 31 0.24 -3.60 8.78
C SER A 31 1.20 -2.72 8.01
N ALA A 32 2.44 -3.18 7.85
CA ALA A 32 3.46 -2.49 7.09
C ALA A 32 4.43 -3.49 6.47
N PHE A 33 4.98 -3.16 5.31
CA PHE A 33 6.13 -3.86 4.73
C PHE A 33 7.12 -2.90 4.08
N GLY A 34 8.40 -3.30 4.08
CA GLY A 34 9.48 -2.48 3.54
C GLY A 34 9.54 -2.52 2.01
N LEU A 35 9.69 -3.71 1.43
CA LEU A 35 9.89 -3.89 -0.01
C LEU A 35 9.10 -5.08 -0.56
N PHE A 36 8.47 -4.88 -1.71
CA PHE A 36 7.88 -5.90 -2.55
C PHE A 36 8.32 -5.68 -4.00
N VAL A 37 8.84 -6.72 -4.64
CA VAL A 37 9.26 -6.74 -6.04
C VAL A 37 8.64 -7.98 -6.66
N ASN A 38 7.95 -7.79 -7.78
CA ASN A 38 7.49 -8.86 -8.64
C ASN A 38 7.59 -8.34 -10.07
N THR A 39 8.68 -8.66 -10.75
CA THR A 39 8.90 -8.26 -12.14
C THR A 39 9.35 -9.42 -12.97
N ASP A 40 8.67 -9.62 -14.09
CA ASP A 40 8.93 -10.68 -15.04
C ASP A 40 9.43 -10.11 -16.36
N ILE A 41 10.45 -10.77 -16.92
CA ILE A 41 10.79 -10.72 -18.33
C ILE A 41 10.36 -12.01 -18.99
N VAL A 42 9.43 -11.90 -19.94
CA VAL A 42 8.91 -13.05 -20.70
C VAL A 42 9.12 -12.83 -22.19
N ASP A 43 9.96 -13.66 -22.81
CA ASP A 43 9.97 -13.78 -24.28
C ASP A 43 9.01 -14.90 -24.72
N GLN A 44 7.77 -14.54 -25.06
CA GLN A 44 6.77 -15.52 -25.53
C GLN A 44 7.05 -16.05 -26.95
N ASN A 45 7.95 -15.43 -27.71
CA ASN A 45 8.29 -15.87 -29.07
C ASN A 45 9.37 -16.95 -29.10
N ASN A 46 9.91 -17.36 -27.94
CA ASN A 46 10.98 -18.37 -27.83
C ASN A 46 12.25 -18.05 -28.64
N LEU A 47 12.48 -16.78 -29.01
CA LEU A 47 13.70 -16.38 -29.74
C LEU A 47 14.91 -16.37 -28.80
N LEU A 48 14.71 -15.86 -27.59
CA LEU A 48 15.64 -15.88 -26.47
C LEU A 48 15.39 -17.10 -25.57
N ASN A 49 14.15 -17.61 -25.52
CA ASN A 49 13.69 -18.64 -24.58
C ASN A 49 14.10 -18.28 -23.14
N VAL A 50 13.91 -17.01 -22.79
CA VAL A 50 14.27 -16.44 -21.51
C VAL A 50 12.99 -16.13 -20.75
N LEU A 51 12.90 -16.71 -19.56
CA LEU A 51 12.01 -16.30 -18.49
C LEU A 51 12.91 -15.88 -17.33
N VAL A 52 12.91 -14.59 -17.00
CA VAL A 52 13.63 -14.06 -15.83
C VAL A 52 12.61 -13.41 -14.92
N SER A 53 12.55 -13.84 -13.67
CA SER A 53 11.65 -13.27 -12.68
C SER A 53 12.47 -12.76 -11.51
N ALA A 54 12.25 -11.50 -11.13
CA ALA A 54 12.73 -10.92 -9.89
C ALA A 54 11.58 -10.86 -8.90
N ASP A 55 11.66 -11.71 -7.87
CA ASP A 55 10.70 -11.75 -6.78
C ASP A 55 11.40 -11.44 -5.45
N LEU A 56 10.84 -10.51 -4.69
CA LEU A 56 11.29 -10.20 -3.33
C LEU A 56 10.12 -9.72 -2.48
N GLY A 57 10.06 -10.21 -1.24
CA GLY A 57 9.12 -9.70 -0.26
C GLY A 57 7.67 -10.20 -0.40
N PRO A 58 6.73 -9.61 0.35
CA PRO A 58 6.90 -8.41 1.19
C PRO A 58 7.87 -8.65 2.36
N THR A 59 8.92 -7.82 2.47
CA THR A 59 9.96 -7.97 3.51
C THR A 59 10.59 -6.65 3.94
N PRO A 60 10.91 -6.48 5.24
CA PRO A 60 10.27 -7.16 6.36
C PRO A 60 8.78 -6.81 6.40
N SER A 61 7.96 -7.57 7.12
CA SER A 61 6.53 -7.27 7.27
C SER A 61 6.04 -7.49 8.70
N VAL A 62 5.09 -6.67 9.12
CA VAL A 62 4.35 -6.79 10.40
C VAL A 62 2.87 -6.58 10.14
N SER A 63 2.02 -7.28 10.88
CA SER A 63 0.56 -7.14 10.81
C SER A 63 -0.08 -7.71 12.06
N ASP A 64 -1.09 -7.02 12.60
CA ASP A 64 -1.96 -7.56 13.63
C ASP A 64 -3.34 -6.90 13.62
N ILE A 65 -4.28 -7.50 14.35
CA ILE A 65 -5.66 -7.06 14.47
C ILE A 65 -6.04 -7.00 15.95
N ALA A 66 -6.37 -5.80 16.43
CA ALA A 66 -6.90 -5.59 17.76
C ALA A 66 -8.35 -6.10 17.85
N PRO A 67 -8.73 -6.74 18.97
CA PRO A 67 -9.20 -5.95 20.11
C PRO A 67 -8.25 -5.94 21.30
N ALA A 68 -7.13 -6.65 21.24
CA ALA A 68 -6.05 -6.46 22.20
C ALA A 68 -5.08 -5.41 21.63
N PRO A 69 -4.67 -4.40 22.42
CA PRO A 69 -3.63 -3.48 21.99
C PRO A 69 -2.36 -4.22 21.60
N PHE A 70 -1.70 -3.75 20.54
CA PHE A 70 -0.46 -4.34 20.04
C PHE A 70 0.52 -3.25 19.60
N ASN A 71 1.81 -3.60 19.61
CA ASN A 71 2.89 -2.78 19.07
C ASN A 71 3.97 -3.74 18.55
N LEU A 72 4.02 -3.87 17.23
CA LEU A 72 4.91 -4.76 16.51
C LEU A 72 5.93 -3.95 15.74
N SER A 73 7.16 -4.47 15.69
CA SER A 73 8.24 -3.90 14.87
C SER A 73 9.07 -5.04 14.27
N ALA A 74 9.46 -4.89 13.02
CA ALA A 74 10.45 -5.75 12.38
C ALA A 74 11.48 -4.90 11.65
N SER A 75 12.72 -5.39 11.62
CA SER A 75 13.83 -4.74 10.95
C SER A 75 14.60 -5.77 10.14
N LEU A 76 15.09 -5.38 8.97
CA LEU A 76 15.95 -6.18 8.12
C LEU A 76 17.13 -5.32 7.68
N ALA A 77 18.35 -5.80 7.87
CA ALA A 77 19.56 -5.02 7.60
C ALA A 77 19.77 -4.68 6.11
N SER A 78 19.22 -5.50 5.22
CA SER A 78 19.19 -5.27 3.78
C SER A 78 18.32 -6.33 3.09
N ALA A 79 17.80 -5.97 1.93
CA ALA A 79 17.04 -6.82 1.03
C ALA A 79 17.48 -6.53 -0.40
N SER A 80 17.90 -7.58 -1.12
CA SER A 80 18.38 -7.47 -2.49
C SER A 80 17.79 -8.57 -3.36
N VAL A 81 17.37 -8.24 -4.57
CA VAL A 81 17.06 -9.18 -5.63
C VAL A 81 17.79 -8.75 -6.90
N SER A 82 18.41 -9.71 -7.57
CA SER A 82 19.07 -9.50 -8.86
C SER A 82 18.75 -10.70 -9.72
N ALA A 83 17.77 -10.55 -10.62
CA ALA A 83 17.37 -11.63 -11.51
C ALA A 83 17.96 -11.41 -12.89
N GLY A 84 19.07 -12.08 -13.16
CA GLY A 84 19.75 -12.07 -14.46
C GLY A 84 19.76 -13.45 -15.11
N SER A 85 19.63 -13.50 -16.44
CA SER A 85 19.84 -14.69 -17.25
C SER A 85 20.81 -14.39 -18.38
N LEU A 86 21.69 -15.35 -18.68
CA LEU A 86 22.56 -15.29 -19.84
C LEU A 86 21.96 -16.16 -20.94
N THR A 87 21.70 -15.56 -22.09
CA THR A 87 21.28 -16.29 -23.30
C THR A 87 22.24 -16.02 -24.44
N THR A 88 22.50 -17.01 -25.28
CA THR A 88 23.39 -16.86 -26.44
C THR A 88 22.57 -16.72 -27.71
N LEU A 89 22.67 -15.58 -28.39
CA LEU A 89 22.04 -15.34 -29.68
C LEU A 89 23.13 -15.06 -30.73
N GLY A 90 23.15 -15.83 -31.82
CA GLY A 90 24.05 -15.58 -32.95
C GLY A 90 25.56 -15.69 -32.64
N GLY A 91 25.95 -16.39 -31.57
CA GLY A 91 27.36 -16.52 -31.14
C GLY A 91 27.83 -15.41 -30.19
N GLY A 92 26.98 -14.43 -29.88
CA GLY A 92 27.16 -13.48 -28.79
C GLY A 92 26.45 -13.95 -27.51
N THR A 93 26.93 -13.50 -26.36
CA THR A 93 26.23 -13.66 -25.07
C THR A 93 25.45 -12.39 -24.78
N ILE A 94 24.15 -12.53 -24.53
CA ILE A 94 23.23 -11.48 -24.11
C ILE A 94 22.93 -11.71 -22.64
N VAL A 95 23.07 -10.66 -21.83
CA VAL A 95 22.64 -10.67 -20.43
C VAL A 95 21.29 -9.96 -20.37
N VAL A 96 20.29 -10.64 -19.84
CA VAL A 96 18.95 -10.13 -19.59
C VAL A 96 18.78 -9.97 -18.08
N ASN A 97 18.39 -8.80 -17.59
CA ASN A 97 18.15 -8.57 -16.17
C ASN A 97 16.74 -8.01 -15.95
N ALA A 98 15.89 -8.75 -15.23
CA ALA A 98 14.50 -8.35 -14.98
C ALA A 98 14.44 -7.14 -14.05
N ALA A 99 15.16 -7.22 -12.93
CA ALA A 99 15.37 -6.12 -12.04
C ALA A 99 16.56 -6.43 -11.13
N THR A 100 17.28 -5.37 -10.78
CA THR A 100 18.14 -5.32 -9.61
C THR A 100 17.54 -4.31 -8.65
N VAL A 101 17.07 -4.80 -7.51
CA VAL A 101 16.61 -3.94 -6.42
C VAL A 101 17.47 -4.27 -5.22
N ASP A 102 18.13 -3.26 -4.67
CA ASP A 102 19.01 -3.42 -3.53
C ASP A 102 18.73 -2.33 -2.50
N THR A 103 18.82 -2.71 -1.24
CA THR A 103 18.80 -1.80 -0.10
C THR A 103 20.10 -2.06 0.63
N SER A 104 20.98 -1.07 0.65
CA SER A 104 22.31 -1.24 1.24
C SER A 104 22.34 -1.01 2.75
N ASP A 105 21.17 -0.76 3.35
CA ASP A 105 20.99 -0.50 4.77
C ASP A 105 19.59 -0.96 5.24
N THR A 106 19.18 -0.52 6.43
CA THR A 106 18.02 -1.05 7.14
C THR A 106 16.67 -0.75 6.46
N LEU A 107 15.81 -1.76 6.49
CA LEU A 107 14.37 -1.64 6.30
C LEU A 107 13.70 -1.82 7.67
N ASP A 108 12.94 -0.82 8.11
CA ASP A 108 12.24 -0.83 9.39
C ASP A 108 10.74 -0.68 9.18
N VAL A 109 9.95 -1.53 9.85
CA VAL A 109 8.49 -1.49 9.78
C VAL A 109 7.89 -1.56 11.18
N THR A 110 6.84 -0.77 11.42
CA THR A 110 6.08 -0.80 12.67
C THR A 110 4.57 -0.85 12.40
N ALA A 111 3.84 -1.52 13.27
CA ALA A 111 2.39 -1.56 13.27
C ALA A 111 1.90 -1.57 14.73
N SER A 112 0.97 -0.68 15.09
CA SER A 112 0.43 -0.60 16.43
C SER A 112 -1.03 -0.20 16.47
N SER A 113 -1.71 -0.56 17.56
CA SER A 113 -3.09 -0.17 17.83
C SER A 113 -3.35 -0.12 19.32
N ASN A 114 -4.13 0.86 19.77
CA ASN A 114 -4.61 0.94 21.15
C ASN A 114 -6.06 0.45 21.33
N VAL A 115 -6.67 -0.12 20.28
CA VAL A 115 -8.05 -0.60 20.33
C VAL A 115 -8.15 -1.72 21.38
N ASP A 116 -8.96 -1.47 22.40
CA ASP A 116 -9.20 -2.37 23.54
C ASP A 116 -10.71 -2.68 23.73
N GLY A 117 -11.56 -2.19 22.81
CA GLY A 117 -13.01 -2.27 22.89
C GLY A 117 -13.64 -1.41 24.01
N LEU A 118 -12.84 -0.58 24.71
CA LEU A 118 -13.36 0.39 25.68
C LEU A 118 -13.71 1.71 24.95
N PRO A 119 -14.50 2.60 25.60
CA PRO A 119 -14.80 3.90 25.02
C PRO A 119 -13.59 4.84 25.04
N GLY A 120 -13.45 5.68 24.01
CA GLY A 120 -12.39 6.67 23.90
C GLY A 120 -11.82 6.74 22.49
N SER A 121 -10.96 7.74 22.24
CA SER A 121 -10.27 7.83 20.97
C SER A 121 -9.33 6.63 20.80
N ARG A 122 -9.49 5.93 19.68
CA ARG A 122 -8.63 4.84 19.26
C ARG A 122 -7.72 5.25 18.14
N ASN A 123 -6.61 4.54 18.01
CA ASN A 123 -5.68 4.67 16.91
C ASN A 123 -5.25 3.30 16.38
N ALA A 124 -4.96 3.29 15.08
CA ALA A 124 -4.15 2.28 14.41
C ALA A 124 -3.08 3.05 13.62
N ASP A 125 -1.83 2.63 13.75
CA ASP A 125 -0.65 3.30 13.22
C ASP A 125 0.22 2.27 12.51
N ALA A 126 0.71 2.61 11.33
CA ALA A 126 1.69 1.83 10.61
C ALA A 126 2.73 2.73 9.96
N THR A 127 4.00 2.33 10.02
CA THR A 127 5.11 3.02 9.38
C THR A 127 6.03 2.03 8.67
N ALA A 128 6.56 2.43 7.52
CA ALA A 128 7.62 1.70 6.84
C ALA A 128 8.73 2.68 6.44
N SER A 129 9.98 2.27 6.62
CA SER A 129 11.19 3.00 6.26
C SER A 129 12.12 2.09 5.49
N VAL A 130 12.67 2.58 4.39
CA VAL A 130 13.66 1.90 3.56
C VAL A 130 14.81 2.87 3.34
N GLU A 131 16.02 2.47 3.74
CA GLU A 131 17.24 3.25 3.56
C GLU A 131 18.08 2.72 2.39
N ASN A 132 18.71 3.67 1.68
CA ASN A 132 19.65 3.44 0.59
C ASN A 132 19.14 2.44 -0.46
N LEU A 133 17.95 2.73 -1.01
CA LEU A 133 17.34 1.97 -2.09
C LEU A 133 17.97 2.33 -3.44
N SER A 134 18.32 1.30 -4.21
CA SER A 134 18.66 1.37 -5.63
C SER A 134 17.74 0.44 -6.39
N ILE A 135 17.01 0.97 -7.37
CA ILE A 135 16.25 0.20 -8.36
C ILE A 135 16.91 0.39 -9.72
N ASP A 136 17.28 -0.72 -10.37
CA ASP A 136 17.73 -0.76 -11.75
C ASP A 136 17.00 -1.87 -12.51
N VAL A 137 16.17 -1.46 -13.46
CA VAL A 137 15.51 -2.34 -14.43
C VAL A 137 16.24 -2.16 -15.76
N ASN A 138 17.16 -3.09 -16.03
CA ASN A 138 17.93 -3.12 -17.26
C ASN A 138 17.70 -4.43 -18.02
N PRO A 139 16.69 -4.50 -18.89
CA PRO A 139 16.35 -5.74 -19.54
C PRO A 139 17.45 -6.32 -20.43
N VAL A 140 18.43 -5.54 -20.89
CA VAL A 140 19.46 -6.04 -21.81
C VAL A 140 20.77 -5.28 -21.67
N SER A 141 21.86 -5.99 -21.43
CA SER A 141 23.19 -5.52 -21.82
C SER A 141 23.77 -6.46 -22.90
N VAL A 142 23.97 -5.92 -24.11
CA VAL A 142 24.72 -6.59 -25.18
C VAL A 142 26.14 -6.03 -25.12
N PHE A 143 27.15 -6.92 -25.11
CA PHE A 143 28.58 -6.57 -25.00
C PHE A 143 28.97 -5.20 -25.60
N SER A 144 29.37 -4.27 -24.73
CA SER A 144 30.34 -3.16 -24.91
C SER A 144 30.16 -2.11 -26.04
N LEU A 145 29.25 -2.27 -27.00
CA LEU A 145 29.15 -1.37 -28.16
C LEU A 145 27.96 -0.40 -28.11
N LEU A 146 26.94 -0.72 -27.31
CA LEU A 146 25.80 0.16 -27.05
C LEU A 146 25.74 0.36 -25.54
N ASN A 147 26.07 1.56 -25.08
CA ASN A 147 25.83 1.98 -23.70
C ASN A 147 24.32 1.84 -23.48
N THR A 148 23.92 0.74 -22.83
CA THR A 148 22.52 0.33 -22.75
C THR A 148 21.91 1.13 -21.62
N ALA A 149 21.14 2.15 -22.00
CA ALA A 149 20.43 2.98 -21.05
C ALA A 149 19.44 2.09 -20.28
N ASN A 150 19.44 2.18 -18.95
CA ASN A 150 18.50 1.47 -18.10
C ASN A 150 17.07 1.83 -18.51
N VAL A 151 16.17 0.84 -18.56
CA VAL A 151 14.75 1.10 -18.88
C VAL A 151 14.12 1.92 -17.78
N PHE A 152 14.46 1.60 -16.52
CA PHE A 152 14.07 2.40 -15.38
C PHE A 152 15.16 2.32 -14.32
N SER A 153 15.51 3.46 -13.74
CA SER A 153 16.45 3.53 -12.62
C SER A 153 16.05 4.64 -11.66
N PHE A 154 16.22 4.37 -10.37
CA PHE A 154 15.90 5.29 -9.28
C PHE A 154 16.73 4.95 -8.05
N ASP A 155 17.31 5.98 -7.43
CA ASP A 155 18.10 5.88 -6.22
C ASP A 155 17.53 6.81 -5.14
N ALA A 156 17.40 6.30 -3.92
CA ALA A 156 16.96 7.08 -2.76
C ALA A 156 17.78 6.75 -1.52
N SER A 157 18.13 7.77 -0.76
CA SER A 157 18.80 7.60 0.53
C SER A 157 17.81 7.21 1.64
N LEU A 158 16.58 7.73 1.59
CA LEU A 158 15.53 7.40 2.56
C LEU A 158 14.15 7.46 1.91
N ILE A 159 13.34 6.44 2.16
CA ILE A 159 11.94 6.38 1.76
C ILE A 159 11.11 5.99 2.98
N THR A 160 10.14 6.82 3.36
CA THR A 160 9.22 6.50 4.45
C THR A 160 7.77 6.63 4.01
N SER A 161 6.92 5.81 4.62
CA SER A 161 5.46 5.98 4.60
C SER A 161 4.88 5.88 6.00
N GLU A 162 3.80 6.60 6.21
CA GLU A 162 3.04 6.60 7.45
C GLU A 162 1.55 6.50 7.12
N ALA A 163 0.86 5.56 7.78
CA ALA A 163 -0.59 5.44 7.76
C ALA A 163 -1.12 5.56 9.20
N HIS A 164 -2.04 6.49 9.42
CA HIS A 164 -2.65 6.74 10.71
C HIS A 164 -4.16 6.75 10.57
N ALA A 165 -4.86 5.94 11.36
CA ALA A 165 -6.31 6.01 11.52
C ALA A 165 -6.62 6.28 13.00
N SER A 166 -7.42 7.32 13.29
CA SER A 166 -7.80 7.65 14.66
C SER A 166 -9.21 8.22 14.78
N GLY A 167 -9.74 8.18 16.00
CA GLY A 167 -11.02 8.79 16.34
C GLY A 167 -11.86 7.93 17.26
N ASP A 168 -13.13 8.30 17.37
CA ASP A 168 -14.18 7.49 18.01
C ASP A 168 -15.33 7.36 16.99
N PHE A 169 -16.32 6.52 17.29
CA PHE A 169 -17.48 6.34 16.43
C PHE A 169 -18.11 7.68 16.01
N GLY A 170 -18.38 7.83 14.71
CA GLY A 170 -18.98 9.03 14.13
C GLY A 170 -18.01 10.17 13.84
N ALA A 171 -16.73 10.01 14.17
CA ALA A 171 -15.67 10.97 13.87
C ALA A 171 -14.32 10.26 13.66
N LEU A 172 -14.31 9.24 12.80
CA LEU A 172 -13.09 8.53 12.42
C LEU A 172 -12.39 9.30 11.28
N VAL A 173 -11.07 9.41 11.39
CA VAL A 173 -10.20 10.09 10.43
C VAL A 173 -9.04 9.17 10.08
N ALA A 174 -8.66 9.14 8.81
CA ALA A 174 -7.45 8.49 8.35
C ALA A 174 -6.57 9.50 7.59
N THR A 175 -5.28 9.50 7.88
CA THR A 175 -4.27 10.37 7.27
C THR A 175 -3.06 9.56 6.87
N GLY A 176 -2.47 9.93 5.74
CA GLY A 176 -1.29 9.27 5.19
C GLY A 176 -0.24 10.28 4.78
N ASN A 177 1.02 9.88 4.85
CA ASN A 177 2.14 10.70 4.39
C ASN A 177 3.28 9.83 3.86
N SER A 178 4.10 10.39 2.98
CA SER A 178 5.34 9.77 2.53
C SER A 178 6.45 10.82 2.40
N VAL A 179 7.66 10.44 2.77
CA VAL A 179 8.88 11.23 2.58
C VAL A 179 9.83 10.44 1.70
N ILE A 180 10.38 11.07 0.68
CA ILE A 180 11.37 10.48 -0.19
C ILE A 180 12.54 11.46 -0.28
N ILE A 181 13.72 10.98 0.05
CA ILE A 181 14.97 11.72 -0.04
C ILE A 181 15.83 10.96 -1.04
N ASP A 182 16.19 11.61 -2.14
CA ASP A 182 17.05 11.01 -3.16
C ASP A 182 18.51 10.88 -2.66
N ALA A 183 19.42 10.44 -3.52
CA ALA A 183 20.86 10.38 -3.21
C ALA A 183 21.53 11.76 -3.08
N ASN A 184 20.94 12.83 -3.63
CA ASN A 184 21.45 14.20 -3.55
C ASN A 184 21.03 14.92 -2.25
N GLY A 185 20.05 14.37 -1.54
CA GLY A 185 19.60 14.83 -0.23
C GLY A 185 18.42 15.80 -0.30
N VAL A 186 17.95 16.27 0.86
CA VAL A 186 16.82 17.20 0.94
C VAL A 186 17.29 18.60 0.55
N GLY A 187 16.99 19.08 -0.66
CA GLY A 187 17.28 20.49 -0.98
C GLY A 187 17.30 20.94 -2.44
N ASP A 188 17.25 20.04 -3.40
CA ASP A 188 17.10 20.39 -4.82
C ASP A 188 15.63 20.62 -5.22
N GLY A 189 14.70 20.10 -4.41
CA GLY A 189 13.26 20.23 -4.61
C GLY A 189 12.72 19.27 -5.67
N PHE A 190 13.50 18.25 -6.07
CA PHE A 190 13.07 17.26 -7.07
C PHE A 190 13.55 15.85 -6.72
N LEU A 191 12.81 14.84 -7.15
CA LEU A 191 13.25 13.46 -7.24
C LEU A 191 13.53 13.15 -8.71
N THR A 192 14.70 12.62 -9.02
CA THR A 192 15.06 12.26 -10.39
C THR A 192 14.89 10.78 -10.66
N PHE A 193 14.09 10.44 -11.66
CA PHE A 193 13.95 9.10 -12.22
C PHE A 193 14.63 9.05 -13.58
N SER A 194 15.45 8.03 -13.86
CA SER A 194 16.06 7.85 -15.18
C SER A 194 15.34 6.76 -15.94
N VAL A 195 14.77 7.10 -17.09
CA VAL A 195 14.01 6.19 -17.95
C VAL A 195 14.61 6.25 -19.35
N LEU A 196 15.13 5.13 -19.84
CA LEU A 196 15.88 5.10 -21.10
C LEU A 196 17.01 6.15 -21.15
N GLY A 197 17.63 6.44 -20.01
CA GLY A 197 18.70 7.43 -19.89
C GLY A 197 18.23 8.89 -19.89
N VAL A 198 16.93 9.12 -19.77
CA VAL A 198 16.33 10.44 -19.66
C VAL A 198 15.91 10.68 -18.23
N ASN A 199 16.41 11.76 -17.64
CA ASN A 199 16.07 12.18 -16.30
C ASN A 199 14.70 12.89 -16.28
N LEU A 200 13.82 12.42 -15.40
CA LEU A 200 12.49 12.93 -15.16
C LEU A 200 12.41 13.40 -13.72
N ASP A 201 12.22 14.69 -13.53
CA ASP A 201 12.22 15.32 -12.22
C ASP A 201 10.79 15.50 -11.70
N VAL A 202 10.53 15.00 -10.50
CA VAL A 202 9.25 15.17 -9.80
C VAL A 202 9.44 16.12 -8.62
N ALA A 203 8.68 17.21 -8.56
CA ALA A 203 8.83 18.20 -7.52
C ALA A 203 8.51 17.63 -6.12
N VAL A 204 9.35 17.95 -5.14
CA VAL A 204 9.16 17.68 -3.72
C VAL A 204 9.33 18.95 -2.89
N ASP A 205 8.78 18.95 -1.69
CA ASP A 205 8.98 20.07 -0.77
C ASP A 205 10.38 20.04 -0.12
N ALA A 206 10.65 21.04 0.72
CA ALA A 206 11.93 21.17 1.43
C ALA A 206 12.20 20.07 2.48
N MET A 207 11.24 19.18 2.72
CA MET A 207 11.35 18.03 3.62
C MET A 207 11.35 16.69 2.86
N GLY A 208 11.30 16.70 1.52
CA GLY A 208 11.18 15.50 0.70
C GLY A 208 9.76 14.93 0.64
N GLN A 209 8.75 15.69 1.07
CA GLN A 209 7.36 15.27 0.96
C GLN A 209 6.89 15.40 -0.48
N VAL A 210 6.24 14.34 -0.96
CA VAL A 210 5.58 14.32 -2.26
C VAL A 210 4.09 14.55 -2.04
N ALA A 211 3.44 15.33 -2.91
CA ALA A 211 1.99 15.50 -2.84
C ALA A 211 1.27 14.14 -2.99
N PRO A 212 0.14 13.89 -2.29
CA PRO A 212 -0.58 12.63 -2.38
C PRO A 212 -0.95 12.26 -3.81
N ASN A 213 -0.77 10.99 -4.17
CA ASN A 213 -1.08 10.41 -5.47
C ASN A 213 -0.39 11.12 -6.65
N THR A 214 0.87 11.52 -6.48
CA THR A 214 1.65 12.12 -7.56
C THR A 214 2.03 11.04 -8.57
N THR A 215 1.54 11.15 -9.80
CA THR A 215 1.76 10.13 -10.84
C THR A 215 2.65 10.64 -11.96
N LEU A 216 3.66 9.85 -12.30
CA LEU A 216 4.47 10.00 -13.49
C LEU A 216 4.12 8.86 -14.47
N ASN A 217 3.42 9.21 -15.55
CA ASN A 217 3.05 8.29 -16.61
C ASN A 217 4.04 8.42 -17.76
N ILE A 218 4.83 7.38 -17.99
CA ILE A 218 5.85 7.36 -19.03
C ILE A 218 5.37 6.42 -20.14
N THR A 219 5.10 7.01 -21.30
CA THR A 219 4.62 6.33 -22.50
C THR A 219 5.53 6.68 -23.68
N SER A 220 5.37 5.97 -24.80
CA SER A 220 6.04 6.24 -26.07
C SER A 220 6.02 7.72 -26.50
N ALA A 221 4.97 8.47 -26.14
CA ALA A 221 4.85 9.88 -26.51
C ALA A 221 5.95 10.78 -25.89
N LEU A 222 6.56 10.38 -24.76
CA LEU A 222 7.64 11.14 -24.13
C LEU A 222 8.96 11.01 -24.93
N ASN A 223 9.19 9.87 -25.58
CA ASN A 223 10.32 9.64 -26.48
C ASN A 223 10.26 10.51 -27.75
N ALA A 224 9.05 10.81 -28.25
CA ALA A 224 8.88 11.69 -29.41
C ALA A 224 9.34 13.14 -29.13
N LEU A 225 9.36 13.57 -27.87
CA LEU A 225 9.82 14.91 -27.46
C LEU A 225 11.35 15.01 -27.37
N LEU A 226 12.05 13.88 -27.20
CA LEU A 226 13.48 13.82 -26.91
C LEU A 226 14.36 13.58 -28.16
N GLY A 227 13.72 13.54 -29.33
CA GLY A 227 14.42 13.35 -30.60
C GLY A 227 14.76 11.88 -30.81
N ASP A 228 13.87 11.17 -31.48
CA ASP A 228 14.07 9.83 -32.00
C ASP A 228 15.32 9.79 -32.92
N SER A 229 16.45 9.47 -32.32
CA SER A 229 17.72 9.25 -33.02
C SER A 229 18.22 7.82 -32.83
N LEU A 230 17.54 7.02 -32.01
CA LEU A 230 17.93 5.66 -31.66
C LEU A 230 16.82 4.61 -31.87
N GLY A 231 15.59 4.98 -32.27
CA GLY A 231 14.49 4.02 -32.41
C GLY A 231 14.08 3.35 -31.10
N THR A 232 14.40 3.97 -29.96
CA THR A 232 14.19 3.44 -28.60
C THR A 232 12.81 3.81 -28.06
N ASP A 233 11.75 3.59 -28.84
CA ASP A 233 10.41 3.92 -28.38
C ASP A 233 9.96 2.98 -27.24
N LEU A 234 9.22 3.52 -26.26
CA LEU A 234 8.60 2.73 -25.20
C LEU A 234 7.29 2.20 -25.76
N ASN A 235 7.31 1.09 -26.48
CA ASN A 235 6.08 0.32 -26.62
C ASN A 235 5.79 -0.29 -25.23
N GLY A 236 4.66 0.12 -24.64
CA GLY A 236 4.31 -0.12 -23.24
C GLY A 236 4.18 1.14 -22.39
N GLN A 237 4.04 0.95 -21.08
CA GLN A 237 3.87 2.02 -20.09
C GLN A 237 4.68 1.70 -18.84
N ILE A 238 5.35 2.72 -18.30
CA ILE A 238 5.83 2.72 -16.91
C ILE A 238 4.99 3.75 -16.17
N THR A 239 4.37 3.33 -15.08
CA THR A 239 3.62 4.23 -14.20
C THR A 239 4.31 4.25 -12.86
N VAL A 240 4.79 5.42 -12.44
CA VAL A 240 5.29 5.63 -11.08
C VAL A 240 4.26 6.44 -10.32
N ILE A 241 3.79 5.90 -9.20
CA ILE A 241 2.88 6.60 -8.27
C ILE A 241 3.66 6.82 -6.98
N LEU A 242 3.82 8.08 -6.61
CA LEU A 242 4.49 8.51 -5.39
C LEU A 242 3.44 8.95 -4.36
N ASN A 243 3.70 8.63 -3.09
CA ASN A 243 2.78 8.87 -1.99
C ASN A 243 1.36 8.42 -2.37
N GLU A 244 1.22 7.18 -2.86
CA GLU A 244 -0.07 6.61 -3.22
C GLU A 244 -0.90 6.44 -1.95
N GLN A 245 -2.01 7.15 -1.86
CA GLN A 245 -2.91 7.12 -0.72
C GLN A 245 -4.27 6.58 -1.13
N ILE A 246 -4.60 5.41 -0.60
CA ILE A 246 -5.85 4.70 -0.87
C ILE A 246 -6.71 4.75 0.41
N PRO A 247 -7.54 5.80 0.58
CA PRO A 247 -8.45 5.87 1.71
C PRO A 247 -9.57 4.84 1.58
N THR A 248 -10.01 4.30 2.72
CA THR A 248 -11.11 3.36 2.85
C THR A 248 -12.03 3.77 4.00
N GLY A 249 -13.27 3.29 3.97
CA GLY A 249 -14.28 3.58 5.00
C GLY A 249 -15.13 4.82 4.71
N ASP A 250 -16.05 5.09 5.64
CA ASP A 250 -17.06 6.15 5.56
C ASP A 250 -16.80 7.32 6.54
N GLY A 251 -15.75 7.23 7.37
CA GLY A 251 -15.44 8.19 8.43
C GLY A 251 -16.36 8.14 9.65
N ILE A 252 -17.34 7.22 9.66
CA ILE A 252 -18.36 7.10 10.71
C ILE A 252 -18.23 5.75 11.42
N THR A 253 -18.36 4.67 10.66
CA THR A 253 -18.24 3.28 11.10
C THR A 253 -16.87 2.71 10.79
N SER A 254 -16.19 3.20 9.76
CA SER A 254 -14.84 2.79 9.45
C SER A 254 -14.03 3.93 8.85
N ALA A 255 -12.73 3.94 9.13
CA ALA A 255 -11.79 4.79 8.42
C ALA A 255 -10.46 4.07 8.34
N GLY A 256 -9.88 4.00 7.15
CA GLY A 256 -8.56 3.43 6.95
C GLY A 256 -7.85 4.07 5.78
N ILE A 257 -6.55 3.81 5.69
CA ILE A 257 -5.71 4.29 4.60
C ILE A 257 -4.57 3.31 4.37
N THR A 258 -4.31 3.00 3.11
CA THR A 258 -3.06 2.38 2.67
C THR A 258 -2.21 3.45 2.02
N VAL A 259 -0.93 3.49 2.38
CA VAL A 259 0.06 4.42 1.84
C VAL A 259 1.22 3.62 1.27
N ASN A 260 1.50 3.80 -0.02
CA ASN A 260 2.73 3.32 -0.65
C ASN A 260 3.60 4.55 -0.92
N ALA A 261 4.83 4.57 -0.40
CA ALA A 261 5.72 5.68 -0.71
C ALA A 261 6.05 5.73 -2.20
N ILE A 262 6.37 4.56 -2.78
CA ILE A 262 6.60 4.38 -4.21
C ILE A 262 5.87 3.12 -4.69
N HIS A 263 5.15 3.25 -5.79
CA HIS A 263 4.58 2.15 -6.53
C HIS A 263 4.94 2.32 -8.01
N VAL A 264 5.75 1.41 -8.54
CA VAL A 264 6.14 1.37 -9.96
C VAL A 264 5.42 0.20 -10.63
N LEU A 265 4.71 0.47 -11.72
CA LEU A 265 4.03 -0.53 -12.53
C LEU A 265 4.65 -0.56 -13.94
N PHE A 266 5.03 -1.75 -14.39
CA PHE A 266 5.53 -2.02 -15.72
C PHE A 266 4.48 -2.76 -16.54
N VAL A 267 4.14 -2.23 -17.71
CA VAL A 267 3.22 -2.86 -18.66
C VAL A 267 3.87 -2.91 -20.04
N ASN A 268 4.32 -4.11 -20.43
CA ASN A 268 4.92 -4.40 -21.73
C ASN A 268 6.15 -3.55 -22.08
N THR A 269 6.88 -3.04 -21.09
CA THR A 269 7.93 -2.06 -21.29
C THR A 269 9.14 -2.65 -22.03
N GLY A 270 9.65 -1.96 -23.06
CA GLY A 270 10.97 -2.23 -23.65
C GLY A 270 11.03 -3.15 -24.87
N ALA A 271 9.89 -3.56 -25.45
CA ALA A 271 9.86 -4.47 -26.59
C ALA A 271 10.53 -3.91 -27.87
N GLU A 272 10.39 -2.60 -28.17
CA GLU A 272 10.95 -2.02 -29.41
C GLU A 272 12.46 -1.95 -29.42
N PHE A 273 13.14 -1.94 -28.27
CA PHE A 273 14.60 -2.00 -28.23
C PHE A 273 15.11 -3.23 -29.00
N PHE A 274 14.43 -4.36 -28.86
CA PHE A 274 14.77 -5.58 -29.59
C PHE A 274 14.36 -5.51 -31.06
N ASN A 275 13.18 -4.94 -31.35
CA ASN A 275 12.76 -4.73 -32.74
C ASN A 275 13.78 -3.86 -33.49
N ALA A 276 14.33 -2.82 -32.85
CA ALA A 276 15.38 -1.96 -33.38
C ALA A 276 16.71 -2.71 -33.60
N LEU A 277 17.00 -3.72 -32.77
CA LEU A 277 18.12 -4.66 -32.97
C LEU A 277 17.80 -5.76 -34.01
N GLY A 278 16.65 -5.70 -34.69
CA GLY A 278 16.21 -6.71 -35.67
C GLY A 278 15.75 -8.03 -35.04
N ILE A 279 15.53 -8.05 -33.72
CA ILE A 279 15.01 -9.18 -32.97
C ILE A 279 13.52 -8.91 -32.75
N SER A 280 12.66 -9.57 -33.51
CA SER A 280 11.21 -9.40 -33.37
C SER A 280 10.70 -10.11 -32.11
N ILE A 281 10.73 -9.40 -30.98
CA ILE A 281 10.01 -9.80 -29.79
C ILE A 281 8.57 -9.30 -29.98
N GLY A 282 7.59 -10.20 -29.87
CA GLY A 282 6.20 -9.84 -30.06
C GLY A 282 5.80 -8.75 -29.07
N ASP A 283 4.85 -7.90 -29.47
CA ASP A 283 4.40 -6.71 -28.72
C ASP A 283 3.72 -7.02 -27.36
N THR A 284 3.94 -8.19 -26.78
CA THR A 284 3.24 -8.70 -25.60
C THR A 284 4.23 -9.22 -24.55
N ASN A 285 4.26 -8.53 -23.39
CA ASN A 285 4.79 -8.97 -22.09
C ASN A 285 6.31 -9.05 -21.92
N PHE A 286 7.08 -8.14 -22.52
CA PHE A 286 8.54 -8.18 -22.38
C PHE A 286 9.03 -7.80 -20.98
N VAL A 287 8.61 -6.68 -20.39
CA VAL A 287 8.77 -6.40 -18.94
C VAL A 287 7.38 -6.11 -18.36
N THR A 288 6.95 -6.91 -17.40
CA THR A 288 5.68 -6.73 -16.69
C THR A 288 5.87 -6.96 -15.20
N GLY A 289 5.16 -6.21 -14.38
CA GLY A 289 5.19 -6.41 -12.93
C GLY A 289 5.11 -5.11 -12.16
N GLU A 290 5.37 -5.19 -10.86
CA GLU A 290 5.32 -4.06 -9.96
C GLU A 290 6.44 -4.09 -8.91
N ILE A 291 6.78 -2.89 -8.44
CA ILE A 291 7.68 -2.67 -7.32
C ILE A 291 6.95 -1.74 -6.35
N ILE A 292 6.78 -2.17 -5.11
CA ILE A 292 6.16 -1.39 -4.04
C ILE A 292 7.19 -1.20 -2.93
N VAL A 293 7.41 0.06 -2.54
CA VAL A 293 8.37 0.45 -1.50
C VAL A 293 7.67 1.20 -0.39
N ALA A 294 8.02 0.83 0.84
CA ALA A 294 7.51 1.36 2.09
C ALA A 294 5.98 1.45 2.08
N GLN A 295 5.32 0.31 2.29
CA GLN A 295 3.87 0.25 2.40
C GLN A 295 3.46 0.27 3.87
N SER A 296 2.47 1.11 4.17
CA SER A 296 1.85 1.22 5.50
C SER A 296 0.34 1.19 5.36
N HIS A 297 -0.34 0.50 6.28
CA HIS A 297 -1.79 0.37 6.30
C HIS A 297 -2.31 0.52 7.73
N ALA A 298 -3.34 1.34 7.90
CA ALA A 298 -4.08 1.49 9.14
C ALA A 298 -5.58 1.53 8.89
N LEU A 299 -6.37 0.84 9.71
CA LEU A 299 -7.83 0.79 9.64
C LEU A 299 -8.42 0.76 11.04
N LEU A 300 -9.47 1.54 11.26
CA LEU A 300 -10.37 1.43 12.40
C LEU A 300 -11.76 1.03 11.94
N ASN A 301 -12.40 0.15 12.72
CA ASN A 301 -13.79 -0.23 12.53
C ASN A 301 -14.55 -0.13 13.86
N ALA A 302 -15.62 0.64 13.83
CA ALA A 302 -16.56 0.84 14.91
C ALA A 302 -17.86 0.10 14.63
N VAL A 303 -18.25 -0.72 15.59
CA VAL A 303 -19.52 -1.45 15.52
C VAL A 303 -20.51 -0.74 16.41
N VAL A 304 -21.72 -0.50 15.89
CA VAL A 304 -22.85 -0.08 16.71
C VAL A 304 -23.43 -1.33 17.36
N PRO A 305 -23.36 -1.50 18.69
CA PRO A 305 -24.04 -2.61 19.33
C PRO A 305 -25.53 -2.51 18.99
N GLU A 306 -26.13 -3.62 18.55
CA GLU A 306 -27.57 -3.66 18.30
C GLU A 306 -28.29 -3.11 19.54
N PRO A 307 -29.24 -2.17 19.38
CA PRO A 307 -29.99 -1.66 20.52
C PRO A 307 -30.61 -2.87 21.20
N SER A 308 -30.31 -3.07 22.49
CA SER A 308 -30.66 -4.27 23.25
C SER A 308 -32.12 -4.64 23.00
N SER A 309 -32.34 -5.55 22.05
CA SER A 309 -33.67 -5.91 21.55
C SER A 309 -34.50 -6.53 22.66
N LEU A 310 -33.81 -7.14 23.65
CA LEU A 310 -34.33 -7.56 24.94
C LEU A 310 -34.88 -6.42 25.80
N ALA A 311 -34.22 -5.26 25.84
CA ALA A 311 -34.72 -4.08 26.57
C ALA A 311 -35.97 -3.52 25.89
N LEU A 312 -35.97 -3.41 24.56
CA LEU A 312 -37.16 -3.02 23.77
C LEU A 312 -38.31 -4.01 23.96
N LEU A 313 -38.03 -5.31 23.94
CA LEU A 313 -39.02 -6.36 24.19
C LEU A 313 -39.56 -6.30 25.63
N GLY A 314 -38.70 -6.08 26.62
CA GLY A 314 -39.10 -5.89 28.02
C GLY A 314 -40.02 -4.68 28.21
N LEU A 315 -39.69 -3.55 27.57
CA LEU A 315 -40.56 -2.35 27.54
C LEU A 315 -41.88 -2.61 26.82
N ALA A 316 -41.87 -3.33 25.71
CA ALA A 316 -43.09 -3.70 24.98
C ALA A 316 -43.99 -4.60 25.85
N CYS A 317 -43.43 -5.62 26.50
CA CYS A 317 -44.16 -6.51 27.40
C CYS A 317 -44.77 -5.75 28.57
N THR A 318 -44.00 -4.89 29.25
CA THR A 318 -44.51 -4.08 30.36
C THR A 318 -45.62 -3.11 29.93
N ALA A 319 -45.50 -2.46 28.77
CA ALA A 319 -46.54 -1.60 28.23
C ALA A 319 -47.85 -2.37 27.94
N VAL A 320 -47.76 -3.59 27.41
CA VAL A 320 -48.93 -4.45 27.17
C VAL A 320 -49.62 -4.84 28.49
N PHE A 321 -48.85 -5.21 29.51
CA PHE A 321 -49.41 -5.54 30.82
C PHE A 321 -50.05 -4.33 31.52
N ALA A 322 -49.44 -3.14 31.42
CA ALA A 322 -50.02 -1.90 31.93
C ALA A 322 -51.37 -1.58 31.24
N ARG A 323 -51.44 -1.71 29.90
CA ARG A 323 -52.66 -1.42 29.14
C ARG A 323 -53.82 -2.38 29.45
N ARG A 324 -53.53 -3.66 29.67
CA ARG A 324 -54.55 -4.65 30.08
C ARG A 324 -55.17 -4.30 31.44
N ARG A 325 -54.38 -3.74 32.35
CA ARG A 325 -54.84 -3.35 33.69
C ARG A 325 -55.76 -2.13 33.67
N CYS A 326 -55.49 -1.14 32.83
CA CYS A 326 -56.37 0.02 32.69
C CYS A 326 -57.75 -0.35 32.12
N ARG A 327 -57.85 -1.40 31.31
CA ARG A 327 -59.13 -1.88 30.74
C ARG A 327 -59.98 -2.69 31.72
N SER A 328 -59.40 -3.21 32.80
CA SER A 328 -60.12 -4.03 33.79
C SER A 328 -60.53 -3.23 35.03
N ALA A 329 -60.24 -1.93 35.05
CA ALA A 329 -60.59 -1.01 36.13
C ALA A 329 -61.70 0.00 35.76
N GLY A 330 -62.29 -0.12 34.57
CA GLY A 330 -63.52 0.57 34.16
C GLY A 330 -64.59 -0.47 33.87
#